data_AF-A0A2D5QQV8-F1
#
_entry.id   AF-A0A2D5QQV8-F1
#
_cell.length_a   1.000
_cell.length_b   1.000
_cell.length_c   1.000
_cell.angle_alpha   90.00
_cell.angle_beta   90.00
_cell.angle_gamma   90.00
#
_symmetry.space_group_name_H-M   'P 1'
#
loop_
_entity.id
_entity.type
_entity.pdbx_description
1 polymer ?
#
loop_
_entity_poly.entity_id
_entity_poly.type
_entity_poly.pdbx_seq_one_letter_code
_entity_poly.pdbx_strand_id
1 'polypeptide(L)'
;TEAGEVMAGEVMAGEVMAGEVMGGGEPMGNPGCYSGPPEHMCDCEVTEEQCAESMGIWTEQCACEGGTPSADYAFESRFEEGTSISYSGQTARHALIAALKSYMGGLETSIAASGVFEEGTLISVLNVFFDCSEDICGGEDITVSGPVANKQSTISDISSGKNLVGKLAGNDAVGQHKDWSTEFVGWGAEDYSPESLVRAWFSQVEANAINISNGETASAPNGDAIVRPDLSASGQDYTQLTQKFLLGAIAFSQGADDYLDNTDEGKGLLTDNETAVDGKAYTALEHNWDEGFGYFGAARNYLAYTDDEIAGKGGRDEYQGAHDTDGDGSIDLVSEFNWGHSVNAAKRDRGHSTDLTTEAYAAFLQGRALIASAGANLNEDQFAELEGYRDTAVLAWEKAIAATVVHYINDTIGDMDSGDDYDFETHAKHWSEMKGFALSFQFNPRSPVSDEVFAQVHTLFGTAPALPGAENFMEYRTGLLEARALLAAAYEFETADVDTW
;
A
#
# COMPACT_ATOMS: atom_id res chain seq x y z
N THR A 1 -11.23 -65.37 23.46
CA THR A 1 -10.40 -66.30 24.25
C THR A 1 -9.01 -66.22 23.68
N GLU A 2 -8.08 -65.70 24.49
CA GLU A 2 -6.61 -65.78 24.45
C GLU A 2 -5.91 -65.60 23.08
N ALA A 3 -5.20 -64.50 22.83
CA ALA A 3 -3.89 -64.11 23.40
C ALA A 3 -2.74 -65.06 23.00
N GLY A 4 -1.73 -64.49 22.35
CA GLY A 4 -0.49 -65.15 21.98
C GLY A 4 0.49 -64.15 21.37
N GLU A 5 1.18 -63.39 22.24
CA GLU A 5 2.48 -62.77 21.93
C GLU A 5 3.50 -63.85 21.54
N VAL A 6 4.61 -63.44 20.91
CA VAL A 6 6.00 -63.73 21.34
C VAL A 6 7.01 -63.44 20.20
N MET A 7 7.86 -62.43 20.48
CA MET A 7 9.31 -62.32 20.25
C MET A 7 9.87 -61.74 18.94
N ALA A 8 10.43 -60.54 19.14
CA ALA A 8 11.56 -59.99 18.41
C ALA A 8 12.86 -60.76 18.73
N GLY A 9 13.76 -60.85 17.75
CA GLY A 9 15.12 -61.37 17.89
C GLY A 9 16.01 -60.83 16.78
N GLU A 10 17.04 -60.09 17.18
CA GLU A 10 18.01 -59.35 16.40
C GLU A 10 18.73 -60.19 15.32
N VAL A 11 19.01 -59.56 14.16
CA VAL A 11 19.99 -60.04 13.19
C VAL A 11 21.08 -58.97 13.06
N MET A 12 22.30 -59.40 13.35
CA MET A 12 23.53 -58.63 13.37
C MET A 12 23.89 -58.06 11.99
N ALA A 13 24.34 -56.81 11.98
CA ALA A 13 24.85 -56.10 10.82
C ALA A 13 26.12 -56.77 10.25
N GLY A 14 26.12 -57.02 8.94
CA GLY A 14 27.31 -57.28 8.14
C GLY A 14 27.72 -56.01 7.41
N GLU A 15 29.01 -55.69 7.43
CA GLU A 15 29.62 -54.65 6.60
C GLU A 15 29.43 -54.96 5.11
N VAL A 16 28.94 -53.97 4.35
CA VAL A 16 29.08 -53.92 2.89
C VAL A 16 29.57 -52.53 2.50
N MET A 17 30.68 -52.50 1.79
CA MET A 17 31.34 -51.32 1.26
C MET A 17 30.66 -50.83 -0.03
N ALA A 18 30.71 -49.49 -0.19
CA ALA A 18 30.68 -48.70 -1.42
C ALA A 18 29.36 -48.60 -2.23
N GLY A 19 28.86 -47.36 -2.32
CA GLY A 19 28.00 -46.87 -3.39
C GLY A 19 28.06 -45.35 -3.42
N GLU A 20 28.83 -44.79 -4.37
CA GLU A 20 28.71 -43.39 -4.77
C GLU A 20 27.25 -43.12 -5.16
N VAL A 21 26.58 -42.24 -4.41
CA VAL A 21 25.33 -41.62 -4.86
C VAL A 21 25.73 -40.28 -5.46
N MET A 22 25.63 -40.18 -6.78
CA MET A 22 25.72 -38.90 -7.48
C MET A 22 24.50 -38.07 -7.09
N GLY A 23 24.69 -37.13 -6.16
CA GLY A 23 23.73 -36.09 -5.84
C GLY A 23 23.71 -35.06 -6.98
N GLY A 24 22.66 -35.12 -7.80
CA GLY A 24 22.22 -33.99 -8.61
C GLY A 24 21.21 -33.20 -7.79
N GLY A 25 21.70 -32.33 -6.92
CA GLY A 25 20.95 -31.22 -6.35
C GLY A 25 21.69 -29.95 -6.77
N GLU A 26 20.99 -29.03 -7.43
CA GLU A 26 21.49 -27.67 -7.60
C GLU A 26 21.72 -27.06 -6.21
N PRO A 27 22.73 -26.19 -6.03
CA PRO A 27 23.06 -25.68 -4.71
C PRO A 27 21.90 -24.82 -4.19
N MET A 28 21.33 -25.21 -3.06
CA MET A 28 20.55 -24.30 -2.22
C MET A 28 21.51 -23.16 -1.81
N GLY A 29 21.04 -21.91 -1.79
CA GLY A 29 21.83 -20.76 -1.35
C GLY A 29 22.41 -20.95 0.06
N ASN A 30 23.46 -20.19 0.39
CA ASN A 30 24.06 -20.21 1.73
C ASN A 30 23.34 -19.20 2.63
N PRO A 31 23.19 -19.41 3.95
CA PRO A 31 22.59 -18.42 4.85
C PRO A 31 23.39 -17.11 4.90
N GLY A 32 22.72 -15.98 5.14
CA GLY A 32 23.36 -14.67 5.25
C GLY A 32 22.38 -13.52 5.53
N CYS A 33 22.90 -12.30 5.55
CA CYS A 33 22.20 -11.12 6.04
C CYS A 33 21.98 -10.07 4.95
N TYR A 34 20.77 -9.57 4.78
CA TYR A 34 20.55 -8.33 4.02
C TYR A 34 20.80 -7.13 4.92
N SER A 35 21.87 -6.37 4.68
CA SER A 35 22.09 -5.11 5.39
C SER A 35 21.19 -4.01 4.84
N GLY A 36 20.57 -3.23 5.72
CA GLY A 36 19.95 -1.94 5.40
C GLY A 36 20.97 -0.93 4.85
N PRO A 37 20.52 0.26 4.42
CA PRO A 37 21.33 1.24 3.67
C PRO A 37 22.67 1.60 4.37
N PRO A 38 23.75 1.92 3.61
CA PRO A 38 23.77 2.35 2.21
C PRO A 38 24.08 1.25 1.18
N GLU A 39 24.27 0.00 1.57
CA GLU A 39 24.50 -1.11 0.63
C GLU A 39 23.51 -2.24 0.91
N HIS A 40 22.55 -2.43 0.00
CA HIS A 40 21.54 -3.49 0.01
C HIS A 40 22.11 -4.79 -0.60
N MET A 41 23.18 -5.32 -0.03
CA MET A 41 23.80 -6.58 -0.47
C MET A 41 23.65 -7.65 0.60
N CYS A 42 23.48 -8.89 0.14
CA CYS A 42 23.43 -10.06 1.00
C CYS A 42 24.86 -10.39 1.48
N ASP A 43 25.12 -10.21 2.77
CA ASP A 43 26.38 -10.46 3.47
C ASP A 43 26.31 -11.84 4.17
N CYS A 44 26.99 -12.85 3.63
CA CYS A 44 27.10 -14.17 4.29
C CYS A 44 28.32 -14.30 5.20
N GLU A 45 29.10 -13.24 5.39
CA GLU A 45 30.23 -13.28 6.34
C GLU A 45 29.78 -12.89 7.76
N VAL A 46 28.59 -12.30 7.91
CA VAL A 46 27.98 -12.03 9.20
C VAL A 46 27.15 -13.21 9.70
N THR A 47 27.00 -13.30 11.02
CA THR A 47 26.13 -14.29 11.69
C THR A 47 24.71 -13.75 11.84
N GLU A 48 23.73 -14.62 12.08
CA GLU A 48 22.33 -14.24 12.35
C GLU A 48 22.21 -13.22 13.48
N GLU A 49 23.00 -13.41 14.54
CA GLU A 49 23.06 -12.50 15.68
C GLU A 49 23.61 -11.12 15.28
N GLN A 50 24.68 -11.09 14.48
CA GLN A 50 25.25 -9.84 13.95
C GLN A 50 24.33 -9.15 12.93
N CYS A 51 23.58 -9.94 12.17
CA CYS A 51 22.59 -9.45 11.24
C CYS A 51 21.50 -8.70 11.99
N ALA A 52 20.92 -9.33 13.01
CA ALA A 52 19.93 -8.73 13.89
C ALA A 52 20.46 -7.47 14.60
N GLU A 53 21.73 -7.47 15.04
CA GLU A 53 22.37 -6.30 15.66
C GLU A 53 22.54 -5.12 14.69
N SER A 54 22.63 -5.40 13.39
CA SER A 54 22.74 -4.39 12.32
C SER A 54 21.41 -3.97 11.70
N MET A 55 20.28 -4.40 12.29
CA MET A 55 18.94 -4.26 11.71
C MET A 55 18.80 -4.90 10.31
N GLY A 56 19.66 -5.87 10.01
CA GLY A 56 19.58 -6.64 8.78
C GLY A 56 18.60 -7.80 8.90
N ILE A 57 18.13 -8.29 7.75
CA ILE A 57 17.22 -9.44 7.67
C ILE A 57 18.06 -10.69 7.41
N TRP A 58 18.06 -11.63 8.35
CA TRP A 58 18.71 -12.93 8.16
C TRP A 58 17.86 -13.81 7.25
N THR A 59 18.50 -14.49 6.32
CA THR A 59 17.85 -15.44 5.41
C THR A 59 18.68 -16.70 5.27
N GLU A 60 18.01 -17.85 5.24
CA GLU A 60 18.61 -19.16 4.95
C GLU A 60 18.96 -19.31 3.45
N GLN A 61 18.52 -18.35 2.61
CA GLN A 61 18.71 -18.35 1.16
C GLN A 61 19.45 -17.09 0.69
N CYS A 62 20.51 -16.72 1.40
CA CYS A 62 21.45 -15.72 0.91
C CYS A 62 22.30 -16.33 -0.23
N ALA A 63 22.88 -15.48 -1.07
CA ALA A 63 23.47 -15.95 -2.31
C ALA A 63 24.95 -15.68 -2.44
N CYS A 64 25.68 -16.16 -1.46
CA CYS A 64 27.11 -15.93 -1.43
C CYS A 64 27.92 -16.95 -2.22
N GLU A 65 27.29 -18.00 -2.77
CA GLU A 65 27.96 -18.91 -3.70
C GLU A 65 26.98 -19.42 -4.78
N GLY A 66 26.90 -18.69 -5.90
CA GLY A 66 26.21 -19.16 -7.12
C GLY A 66 25.10 -18.24 -7.60
N GLY A 67 25.49 -17.09 -8.14
CA GLY A 67 24.57 -16.10 -8.74
C GLY A 67 23.84 -15.30 -7.67
N THR A 68 24.07 -13.99 -7.64
CA THR A 68 23.28 -13.06 -6.83
C THR A 68 21.82 -13.14 -7.29
N PRO A 69 20.82 -13.51 -6.45
CA PRO A 69 19.44 -13.13 -6.60
C PRO A 69 19.47 -11.64 -6.83
N SER A 70 18.82 -11.23 -7.90
CA SER A 70 18.68 -9.82 -8.15
C SER A 70 17.99 -9.20 -6.92
N ALA A 71 18.50 -8.06 -6.45
CA ALA A 71 17.74 -7.20 -5.55
C ALA A 71 16.49 -6.64 -6.26
N ASP A 72 16.41 -6.83 -7.58
CA ASP A 72 15.26 -6.47 -8.38
C ASP A 72 14.19 -7.56 -8.35
N TYR A 73 12.93 -7.13 -8.29
CA TYR A 73 11.74 -7.93 -8.49
C TYR A 73 11.64 -8.36 -9.96
N ALA A 74 12.46 -9.36 -10.32
CA ALA A 74 12.62 -9.87 -11.68
C ALA A 74 12.53 -11.40 -11.67
N PHE A 75 11.46 -11.93 -12.27
CA PHE A 75 11.17 -13.36 -12.29
C PHE A 75 10.84 -13.81 -13.71
N GLU A 76 11.60 -14.79 -14.19
CA GLU A 76 11.36 -15.46 -15.46
C GLU A 76 10.21 -16.47 -15.34
N SER A 77 9.59 -16.79 -16.46
CA SER A 77 8.56 -17.82 -16.53
C SER A 77 9.17 -19.22 -16.56
N ARG A 78 8.52 -20.15 -15.86
CA ARG A 78 8.81 -21.59 -15.95
C ARG A 78 8.22 -22.25 -17.21
N PHE A 79 7.32 -21.54 -17.90
CA PHE A 79 6.46 -22.10 -18.94
C PHE A 79 6.78 -21.59 -20.34
N GLU A 80 7.29 -20.37 -20.45
CA GLU A 80 7.71 -19.74 -21.71
C GLU A 80 8.91 -18.80 -21.53
N GLU A 81 9.46 -18.27 -22.62
CA GLU A 81 10.56 -17.30 -22.56
C GLU A 81 10.03 -15.92 -22.16
N GLY A 82 10.65 -15.29 -21.15
CA GLY A 82 10.29 -13.97 -20.66
C GLY A 82 9.73 -13.98 -19.24
N THR A 83 9.30 -12.81 -18.77
CA THR A 83 8.89 -12.62 -17.37
C THR A 83 7.56 -13.29 -17.03
N SER A 84 7.46 -13.86 -15.82
CA SER A 84 6.18 -14.30 -15.22
C SER A 84 5.45 -13.17 -14.49
N ILE A 85 6.06 -11.98 -14.35
CA ILE A 85 5.51 -10.88 -13.55
C ILE A 85 4.34 -10.22 -14.27
N SER A 86 3.19 -10.10 -13.59
CA SER A 86 2.01 -9.41 -14.12
C SER A 86 1.20 -8.72 -13.03
N TYR A 87 1.14 -7.38 -13.09
CA TYR A 87 0.34 -6.55 -12.18
C TYR A 87 -0.06 -5.18 -12.78
N SER A 88 -0.09 -5.03 -14.11
CA SER A 88 -0.35 -3.71 -14.72
C SER A 88 -1.72 -3.13 -14.36
N GLY A 89 -2.69 -3.98 -13.98
CA GLY A 89 -3.99 -3.53 -13.51
C GLY A 89 -3.93 -2.76 -12.19
N GLN A 90 -2.99 -3.11 -11.32
CA GLN A 90 -2.72 -2.44 -10.04
C GLN A 90 -2.13 -1.06 -10.31
N THR A 91 -1.12 -0.98 -11.18
CA THR A 91 -0.52 0.29 -11.64
C THR A 91 -1.55 1.22 -12.28
N ALA A 92 -2.44 0.69 -13.12
CA ALA A 92 -3.50 1.48 -13.74
C ALA A 92 -4.46 2.09 -12.70
N ARG A 93 -4.74 1.39 -11.59
CA ARG A 93 -5.56 1.93 -10.49
C ARG A 93 -4.83 2.99 -9.68
N HIS A 94 -3.52 2.85 -9.43
CA HIS A 94 -2.71 3.92 -8.86
C HIS A 94 -2.75 5.18 -9.75
N ALA A 95 -2.61 5.02 -11.06
CA ALA A 95 -2.71 6.11 -12.02
C ALA A 95 -4.11 6.75 -12.06
N LEU A 96 -5.19 5.95 -11.99
CA LEU A 96 -6.56 6.44 -11.90
C LEU A 96 -6.82 7.24 -10.61
N ILE A 97 -6.34 6.76 -9.45
CA ILE A 97 -6.43 7.51 -8.18
C ILE A 97 -5.66 8.84 -8.29
N ALA A 98 -4.48 8.84 -8.91
CA ALA A 98 -3.71 10.07 -9.14
C ALA A 98 -4.43 11.04 -10.10
N ALA A 99 -5.04 10.53 -11.18
CA ALA A 99 -5.81 11.32 -12.12
C ALA A 99 -7.06 11.94 -11.47
N LEU A 100 -7.82 11.16 -10.69
CA LEU A 100 -8.96 11.64 -9.93
C LEU A 100 -8.55 12.76 -8.96
N LYS A 101 -7.47 12.57 -8.21
CA LYS A 101 -6.93 13.59 -7.30
C LYS A 101 -6.54 14.86 -8.07
N SER A 102 -5.84 14.73 -9.20
CA SER A 102 -5.44 15.85 -10.04
C SER A 102 -6.66 16.62 -10.57
N TYR A 103 -7.69 15.90 -11.01
CA TYR A 103 -8.94 16.50 -11.47
C TYR A 103 -9.65 17.28 -10.36
N MET A 104 -9.85 16.66 -9.19
CA MET A 104 -10.51 17.29 -8.04
C MET A 104 -9.76 18.55 -7.57
N GLY A 105 -8.42 18.50 -7.48
CA GLY A 105 -7.61 19.65 -7.11
C GLY A 105 -7.60 20.79 -8.14
N GLY A 106 -7.99 20.52 -9.39
CA GLY A 106 -8.08 21.53 -10.46
C GLY A 106 -9.45 22.23 -10.57
N LEU A 107 -10.44 21.84 -9.76
CA LEU A 107 -11.83 22.26 -9.94
C LEU A 107 -12.06 23.77 -9.80
N GLU A 108 -11.34 24.45 -8.91
CA GLU A 108 -11.45 25.92 -8.75
C GLU A 108 -11.22 26.65 -10.09
N THR A 109 -10.18 26.24 -10.82
CA THR A 109 -9.85 26.82 -12.13
C THR A 109 -10.94 26.53 -13.16
N SER A 110 -11.47 25.30 -13.15
CA SER A 110 -12.55 24.87 -14.05
C SER A 110 -13.86 25.64 -13.81
N ILE A 111 -14.18 25.94 -12.54
CA ILE A 111 -15.35 26.78 -12.18
C ILE A 111 -15.18 28.21 -12.65
N ALA A 112 -14.02 28.81 -12.38
CA ALA A 112 -13.72 30.16 -12.85
C ALA A 112 -13.84 30.29 -14.38
N ALA A 113 -13.55 29.22 -15.13
CA ALA A 113 -13.66 29.18 -16.58
C ALA A 113 -15.09 28.92 -17.11
N SER A 114 -15.90 28.11 -16.42
CA SER A 114 -17.18 27.62 -16.95
C SER A 114 -18.40 28.48 -16.58
N GLY A 115 -18.29 29.34 -15.55
CA GLY A 115 -19.41 30.13 -15.06
C GLY A 115 -20.30 29.32 -14.12
N VAL A 116 -21.60 29.16 -14.43
CA VAL A 116 -22.57 28.44 -13.58
C VAL A 116 -22.41 26.93 -13.77
N PHE A 117 -22.25 26.19 -12.67
CA PHE A 117 -22.20 24.73 -12.67
C PHE A 117 -23.61 24.14 -12.54
N GLU A 118 -23.95 23.18 -13.40
CA GLU A 118 -25.24 22.48 -13.36
C GLU A 118 -25.16 21.20 -12.52
N GLU A 119 -26.22 20.93 -11.75
CA GLU A 119 -26.38 19.71 -10.94
C GLU A 119 -26.18 18.43 -11.77
N GLY A 120 -25.43 17.47 -11.22
CA GLY A 120 -25.07 16.22 -11.87
C GLY A 120 -23.88 16.28 -12.83
N THR A 121 -23.43 17.48 -13.25
CA THR A 121 -22.30 17.61 -14.20
C THR A 121 -21.00 17.10 -13.59
N LEU A 122 -20.69 17.53 -12.36
CA LEU A 122 -19.42 17.18 -11.74
C LEU A 122 -19.43 15.72 -11.27
N ILE A 123 -20.54 15.26 -10.71
CA ILE A 123 -20.73 13.85 -10.35
C ILE A 123 -20.50 12.94 -11.57
N SER A 124 -21.01 13.32 -12.76
CA SER A 124 -20.80 12.53 -13.97
C SER A 124 -19.33 12.36 -14.33
N VAL A 125 -18.51 13.43 -14.20
CA VAL A 125 -17.07 13.37 -14.48
C VAL A 125 -16.32 12.59 -13.41
N LEU A 126 -16.62 12.81 -12.13
CA LEU A 126 -16.00 12.04 -11.04
C LEU A 126 -16.30 10.53 -11.18
N ASN A 127 -17.51 10.18 -11.62
CA ASN A 127 -17.87 8.80 -11.93
C ASN A 127 -17.16 8.22 -13.17
N VAL A 128 -16.69 9.04 -14.12
CA VAL A 128 -15.84 8.52 -15.22
C VAL A 128 -14.56 7.91 -14.66
N PHE A 129 -13.88 8.60 -13.73
CA PHE A 129 -12.69 8.06 -13.07
C PHE A 129 -13.00 6.88 -12.16
N PHE A 130 -14.10 6.97 -11.41
CA PHE A 130 -14.41 6.01 -10.36
C PHE A 130 -15.05 4.70 -10.89
N ASP A 131 -16.10 4.82 -11.72
CA ASP A 131 -16.82 3.68 -12.27
C ASP A 131 -16.16 3.13 -13.53
N CYS A 132 -15.57 4.02 -14.35
CA CYS A 132 -14.96 3.73 -15.66
C CYS A 132 -15.77 2.71 -16.49
N SER A 133 -17.05 3.01 -16.67
CA SER A 133 -17.93 2.19 -17.52
C SER A 133 -17.44 2.19 -18.97
N GLU A 134 -17.45 1.02 -19.61
CA GLU A 134 -17.06 0.86 -21.03
C GLU A 134 -15.63 1.32 -21.35
N ASP A 135 -14.72 1.35 -20.36
CA ASP A 135 -13.32 1.76 -20.51
C ASP A 135 -13.13 3.24 -20.95
N ILE A 136 -14.12 4.10 -20.67
CA ILE A 136 -14.05 5.54 -21.01
C ILE A 136 -12.84 6.21 -20.36
N CYS A 137 -12.52 5.85 -19.12
CA CYS A 137 -11.36 6.40 -18.41
C CYS A 137 -10.00 5.98 -19.01
N GLY A 138 -10.00 4.98 -19.90
CA GLY A 138 -8.78 4.49 -20.54
C GLY A 138 -8.05 5.56 -21.37
N GLY A 139 -8.79 6.55 -21.88
CA GLY A 139 -8.24 7.68 -22.63
C GLY A 139 -7.76 8.86 -21.78
N GLU A 140 -7.88 8.80 -20.46
CA GLU A 140 -7.41 9.86 -19.56
C GLU A 140 -5.88 9.88 -19.51
N ASP A 141 -5.33 11.11 -19.49
CA ASP A 141 -3.88 11.34 -19.48
C ASP A 141 -3.24 10.90 -18.15
N ILE A 142 -2.00 10.44 -18.23
CA ILE A 142 -1.17 10.24 -17.03
C ILE A 142 -0.84 11.60 -16.39
N THR A 143 -1.14 11.73 -15.10
CA THR A 143 -0.95 12.98 -14.34
C THR A 143 0.30 13.01 -13.46
N VAL A 144 1.04 11.90 -13.40
CA VAL A 144 2.33 11.83 -12.71
C VAL A 144 3.49 12.11 -13.67
N SER A 145 4.61 12.54 -13.13
CA SER A 145 5.83 12.83 -13.88
C SER A 145 7.04 12.18 -13.22
N GLY A 146 7.97 11.67 -14.02
CA GLY A 146 9.30 11.25 -13.57
C GLY A 146 10.42 12.23 -13.96
N PRO A 147 11.69 11.88 -13.69
CA PRO A 147 12.86 12.65 -14.12
C PRO A 147 12.99 12.79 -15.65
N VAL A 148 12.46 11.81 -16.39
CA VAL A 148 12.29 11.83 -17.84
C VAL A 148 10.82 11.56 -18.20
N ALA A 149 10.47 11.61 -19.49
CA ALA A 149 9.10 11.38 -19.94
C ALA A 149 8.63 9.95 -19.64
N ASN A 150 7.36 9.78 -19.29
CA ASN A 150 6.79 8.45 -19.11
C ASN A 150 6.61 7.76 -20.47
N LYS A 151 6.78 6.43 -20.47
CA LYS A 151 6.53 5.57 -21.62
C LYS A 151 5.04 5.48 -21.96
N GLN A 152 4.21 5.38 -20.94
CA GLN A 152 2.75 5.39 -21.06
C GLN A 152 2.22 6.83 -21.02
N SER A 153 1.28 7.15 -21.91
CA SER A 153 0.67 8.48 -22.02
C SER A 153 -0.76 8.54 -21.46
N THR A 154 -1.48 7.42 -21.51
CA THR A 154 -2.86 7.27 -21.04
C THR A 154 -3.02 6.07 -20.10
N ILE A 155 -4.13 5.98 -19.37
CA ILE A 155 -4.43 4.84 -18.50
C ILE A 155 -4.42 3.51 -19.26
N SER A 156 -4.99 3.46 -20.47
CA SER A 156 -5.02 2.23 -21.28
C SER A 156 -3.66 1.82 -21.85
N ASP A 157 -2.68 2.73 -21.90
CA ASP A 157 -1.29 2.36 -22.22
C ASP A 157 -0.65 1.52 -21.10
N ILE A 158 -1.13 1.67 -19.85
CA ILE A 158 -0.74 0.82 -18.72
C ILE A 158 -1.56 -0.48 -18.72
N SER A 159 -2.89 -0.35 -18.66
CA SER A 159 -3.81 -1.48 -18.61
C SER A 159 -5.23 -1.03 -18.92
N SER A 160 -5.86 -1.65 -19.93
CA SER A 160 -7.23 -1.34 -20.32
C SER A 160 -8.27 -2.08 -19.47
N GLY A 161 -9.49 -1.52 -19.43
CA GLY A 161 -10.66 -2.09 -18.77
C GLY A 161 -10.58 -2.07 -17.25
N LYS A 162 -9.77 -1.18 -16.67
CA LYS A 162 -9.59 -1.05 -15.21
C LYS A 162 -10.46 0.07 -14.68
N ASN A 163 -11.06 -0.17 -13.52
CA ASN A 163 -11.86 0.81 -12.78
C ASN A 163 -11.50 0.75 -11.28
N LEU A 164 -11.95 1.76 -10.54
CA LEU A 164 -11.75 1.85 -9.09
C LEU A 164 -12.86 1.12 -8.34
N VAL A 165 -14.12 1.35 -8.73
CA VAL A 165 -15.29 0.82 -8.02
C VAL A 165 -15.27 -0.71 -7.88
N GLY A 166 -14.82 -1.44 -8.90
CA GLY A 166 -14.81 -2.90 -8.92
C GLY A 166 -13.72 -3.54 -8.06
N LYS A 167 -12.78 -2.76 -7.54
CA LYS A 167 -11.78 -3.23 -6.57
C LYS A 167 -11.81 -2.47 -5.23
N LEU A 168 -12.86 -1.67 -5.02
CA LEU A 168 -13.12 -1.05 -3.73
C LEU A 168 -13.65 -2.10 -2.74
N ALA A 169 -13.22 -1.99 -1.48
CA ALA A 169 -13.78 -2.78 -0.39
C ALA A 169 -15.32 -2.76 -0.40
N GLY A 170 -15.94 -3.94 -0.40
CA GLY A 170 -17.39 -4.15 -0.50
C GLY A 170 -17.89 -4.54 -1.89
N ASN A 171 -17.08 -4.38 -2.93
CA ASN A 171 -17.49 -4.56 -4.32
C ASN A 171 -16.85 -5.75 -5.03
N ASP A 172 -15.89 -6.43 -4.39
CA ASP A 172 -15.47 -7.74 -4.85
C ASP A 172 -16.51 -8.80 -4.46
N ALA A 173 -16.73 -9.79 -5.31
CA ALA A 173 -17.82 -10.76 -5.12
C ALA A 173 -17.53 -11.78 -4.00
N VAL A 174 -16.26 -11.95 -3.64
CA VAL A 174 -15.72 -12.97 -2.72
C VAL A 174 -14.37 -12.51 -2.16
N GLY A 175 -13.88 -13.06 -1.04
CA GLY A 175 -12.54 -12.80 -0.52
C GLY A 175 -12.38 -11.50 0.25
N GLN A 176 -13.34 -11.16 1.13
CA GLN A 176 -13.17 -10.06 2.09
C GLN A 176 -13.69 -10.50 3.44
N HIS A 177 -12.94 -10.20 4.51
CA HIS A 177 -13.24 -10.73 5.85
C HIS A 177 -14.45 -10.06 6.54
N LYS A 178 -14.88 -8.88 6.06
CA LYS A 178 -16.00 -8.09 6.59
C LYS A 178 -17.09 -7.85 5.54
N ASP A 179 -18.33 -7.77 5.99
CA ASP A 179 -19.46 -7.22 5.23
C ASP A 179 -19.41 -5.69 5.28
N TRP A 180 -18.77 -5.09 4.29
CA TRP A 180 -18.61 -3.64 4.17
C TRP A 180 -19.91 -2.85 4.01
N SER A 181 -21.06 -3.51 3.85
CA SER A 181 -22.36 -2.84 3.88
C SER A 181 -22.88 -2.56 5.30
N THR A 182 -22.31 -3.22 6.32
CA THR A 182 -22.76 -3.08 7.72
C THR A 182 -21.62 -2.96 8.74
N GLU A 183 -20.40 -3.37 8.38
CA GLU A 183 -19.24 -3.43 9.29
C GLU A 183 -18.21 -2.31 9.05
N PHE A 184 -18.44 -1.44 8.06
CA PHE A 184 -17.59 -0.28 7.85
C PHE A 184 -17.79 0.75 8.97
N VAL A 185 -16.70 1.11 9.63
CA VAL A 185 -16.71 2.01 10.79
C VAL A 185 -15.68 3.12 10.65
N GLY A 186 -15.81 4.16 11.48
CA GLY A 186 -14.86 5.26 11.55
C GLY A 186 -15.30 6.55 10.88
N TRP A 187 -16.44 6.60 10.18
CA TRP A 187 -17.00 7.82 9.58
C TRP A 187 -18.37 8.24 10.18
N GLY A 188 -18.46 8.34 11.50
CA GLY A 188 -19.69 8.75 12.19
C GLY A 188 -20.74 7.65 12.31
N ALA A 189 -22.00 8.02 12.56
CA ALA A 189 -23.10 7.12 12.95
C ALA A 189 -24.05 6.74 11.80
N GLU A 190 -23.60 6.86 10.55
CA GLU A 190 -24.38 6.50 9.36
C GLU A 190 -23.87 5.17 8.78
N ASP A 191 -24.79 4.35 8.26
CA ASP A 191 -24.54 3.06 7.59
C ASP A 191 -23.82 3.27 6.23
N TYR A 192 -22.63 3.87 6.26
CA TYR A 192 -21.78 4.01 5.07
C TYR A 192 -21.16 2.66 4.72
N SER A 193 -21.05 2.41 3.42
CA SER A 193 -20.05 1.49 2.88
C SER A 193 -18.87 2.32 2.35
N PRO A 194 -17.71 1.72 2.07
CA PRO A 194 -16.61 2.41 1.40
C PRO A 194 -17.05 3.13 0.12
N GLU A 195 -17.90 2.50 -0.70
CA GLU A 195 -18.43 3.12 -1.91
C GLU A 195 -19.35 4.31 -1.60
N SER A 196 -20.33 4.15 -0.71
CA SER A 196 -21.28 5.22 -0.45
C SER A 196 -20.62 6.42 0.22
N LEU A 197 -19.53 6.22 0.97
CA LEU A 197 -18.70 7.30 1.52
C LEU A 197 -18.03 8.14 0.42
N VAL A 198 -17.35 7.48 -0.53
CA VAL A 198 -16.69 8.19 -1.65
C VAL A 198 -17.71 8.97 -2.47
N ARG A 199 -18.87 8.36 -2.77
CA ARG A 199 -19.95 9.04 -3.49
C ARG A 199 -20.54 10.21 -2.70
N ALA A 200 -20.66 10.09 -1.38
CA ALA A 200 -21.08 11.20 -0.54
C ALA A 200 -20.10 12.38 -0.60
N TRP A 201 -18.79 12.13 -0.59
CA TRP A 201 -17.80 13.19 -0.81
C TRP A 201 -17.92 13.83 -2.19
N PHE A 202 -18.15 13.06 -3.25
CA PHE A 202 -18.40 13.62 -4.59
C PHE A 202 -19.63 14.54 -4.61
N SER A 203 -20.73 14.14 -3.95
CA SER A 203 -21.91 14.98 -3.81
C SER A 203 -21.63 16.28 -3.05
N GLN A 204 -20.79 16.24 -2.01
CA GLN A 204 -20.39 17.45 -1.28
C GLN A 204 -19.57 18.40 -2.14
N VAL A 205 -18.63 17.88 -2.93
CA VAL A 205 -17.82 18.69 -3.85
C VAL A 205 -18.70 19.36 -4.90
N GLU A 206 -19.67 18.64 -5.48
CA GLU A 206 -20.60 19.23 -6.45
C GLU A 206 -21.50 20.29 -5.81
N ALA A 207 -22.06 20.02 -4.63
CA ALA A 207 -22.87 21.01 -3.91
C ALA A 207 -22.10 22.31 -3.67
N ASN A 208 -20.84 22.19 -3.24
CA ASN A 208 -19.95 23.34 -3.07
C ASN A 208 -19.66 24.06 -4.39
N ALA A 209 -19.37 23.31 -5.47
CA ALA A 209 -19.14 23.87 -6.80
C ALA A 209 -20.32 24.70 -7.30
N ILE A 210 -21.54 24.19 -7.14
CA ILE A 210 -22.78 24.89 -7.51
C ILE A 210 -22.92 26.19 -6.70
N ASN A 211 -22.75 26.12 -5.38
CA ASN A 211 -22.83 27.29 -4.50
C ASN A 211 -21.83 28.38 -4.91
N ILE A 212 -20.55 28.00 -5.07
CA ILE A 212 -19.48 28.91 -5.51
C ILE A 212 -19.82 29.54 -6.86
N SER A 213 -20.30 28.75 -7.82
CA SER A 213 -20.68 29.24 -9.16
C SER A 213 -21.87 30.22 -9.15
N ASN A 214 -22.74 30.14 -8.14
CA ASN A 214 -23.85 31.05 -7.90
C ASN A 214 -23.45 32.29 -7.08
N GLY A 215 -22.19 32.40 -6.66
CA GLY A 215 -21.69 33.48 -5.80
C GLY A 215 -21.98 33.28 -4.31
N GLU A 216 -22.39 32.08 -3.91
CA GLU A 216 -22.63 31.68 -2.52
C GLU A 216 -21.38 30.97 -2.00
N THR A 217 -20.48 31.71 -1.35
CA THR A 217 -19.24 31.13 -0.78
C THR A 217 -19.38 31.00 0.73
N ALA A 218 -18.96 29.85 1.25
CA ALA A 218 -18.77 29.69 2.69
C ALA A 218 -17.55 30.50 3.17
N SER A 219 -17.45 30.72 4.48
CA SER A 219 -16.34 31.45 5.09
C SER A 219 -15.46 30.53 5.92
N ALA A 220 -14.14 30.69 5.79
CA ALA A 220 -13.16 30.13 6.69
C ALA A 220 -13.23 30.81 8.08
N PRO A 221 -12.61 30.25 9.14
CA PRO A 221 -12.62 30.84 10.48
C PRO A 221 -12.12 32.29 10.57
N ASN A 222 -11.19 32.67 9.69
CA ASN A 222 -10.65 34.04 9.61
C ASN A 222 -11.58 35.02 8.84
N GLY A 223 -12.68 34.53 8.28
CA GLY A 223 -13.65 35.30 7.49
C GLY A 223 -13.39 35.32 5.98
N ASP A 224 -12.30 34.71 5.51
CA ASP A 224 -12.00 34.62 4.08
C ASP A 224 -13.01 33.71 3.37
N ALA A 225 -13.31 34.04 2.10
CA ALA A 225 -14.22 33.24 1.29
C ALA A 225 -13.53 31.94 0.84
N ILE A 226 -14.21 30.81 1.02
CA ILE A 226 -13.77 29.52 0.50
C ILE A 226 -14.22 29.42 -0.96
N VAL A 227 -13.25 29.43 -1.88
CA VAL A 227 -13.48 29.35 -3.34
C VAL A 227 -13.12 27.98 -3.92
N ARG A 228 -12.60 27.07 -3.09
CA ARG A 228 -12.31 25.68 -3.43
C ARG A 228 -13.54 24.79 -3.23
N PRO A 229 -14.06 24.12 -4.27
CA PRO A 229 -15.23 23.24 -4.15
C PRO A 229 -14.98 22.00 -3.31
N ASP A 230 -13.75 21.54 -3.29
CA ASP A 230 -13.30 20.37 -2.57
C ASP A 230 -12.97 20.66 -1.10
N LEU A 231 -13.20 21.88 -0.61
CA LEU A 231 -12.98 22.28 0.77
C LEU A 231 -14.28 22.70 1.46
N SER A 232 -14.60 22.06 2.58
CA SER A 232 -15.77 22.43 3.39
C SER A 232 -15.43 23.53 4.41
N ALA A 233 -16.45 24.27 4.87
CA ALA A 233 -16.32 25.24 5.96
C ALA A 233 -15.94 24.62 7.31
N SER A 234 -16.19 23.31 7.48
CA SER A 234 -15.84 22.57 8.69
C SER A 234 -14.43 22.00 8.64
N GLY A 235 -13.68 22.20 7.56
CA GLY A 235 -12.28 21.77 7.44
C GLY A 235 -12.09 20.36 6.87
N GLN A 236 -13.03 19.87 6.05
CA GLN A 236 -12.79 18.66 5.24
C GLN A 236 -12.27 19.05 3.85
N ASP A 237 -11.09 18.57 3.50
CA ASP A 237 -10.53 18.57 2.15
C ASP A 237 -10.88 17.23 1.48
N TYR A 238 -11.92 17.24 0.65
CA TYR A 238 -12.47 16.06 0.00
C TYR A 238 -11.53 15.47 -1.05
N THR A 239 -10.59 16.24 -1.60
CA THR A 239 -9.54 15.72 -2.48
C THR A 239 -8.57 14.85 -1.70
N GLN A 240 -8.11 15.32 -0.52
CA GLN A 240 -7.24 14.52 0.33
C GLN A 240 -7.96 13.29 0.90
N LEU A 241 -9.17 13.45 1.43
CA LEU A 241 -9.98 12.34 1.95
C LEU A 241 -10.16 11.24 0.89
N THR A 242 -10.66 11.61 -0.29
CA THR A 242 -10.87 10.67 -1.39
C THR A 242 -9.58 9.95 -1.77
N GLN A 243 -8.49 10.68 -2.00
CA GLN A 243 -7.24 10.06 -2.45
C GLN A 243 -6.69 9.08 -1.41
N LYS A 244 -6.54 9.50 -0.15
CA LYS A 244 -5.92 8.66 0.88
C LYS A 244 -6.79 7.46 1.20
N PHE A 245 -8.11 7.66 1.28
CA PHE A 245 -9.03 6.58 1.52
C PHE A 245 -9.00 5.55 0.40
N LEU A 246 -8.97 5.96 -0.88
CA LEU A 246 -8.91 5.00 -1.99
C LEU A 246 -7.59 4.22 -2.03
N LEU A 247 -6.47 4.80 -1.61
CA LEU A 247 -5.22 4.03 -1.45
C LEU A 247 -5.38 2.93 -0.40
N GLY A 248 -6.12 3.17 0.69
CA GLY A 248 -6.45 2.16 1.69
C GLY A 248 -7.50 1.14 1.21
N ALA A 249 -8.67 1.64 0.81
CA ALA A 249 -9.85 0.86 0.50
C ALA A 249 -9.77 0.10 -0.84
N ILE A 250 -8.81 0.44 -1.70
CA ILE A 250 -8.48 -0.33 -2.91
C ILE A 250 -7.12 -0.99 -2.73
N ALA A 251 -6.03 -0.23 -2.73
CA ALA A 251 -4.71 -0.85 -2.84
C ALA A 251 -4.37 -1.72 -1.63
N PHE A 252 -4.47 -1.18 -0.42
CA PHE A 252 -4.18 -1.94 0.80
C PHE A 252 -5.19 -3.07 1.04
N SER A 253 -6.49 -2.80 0.90
CA SER A 253 -7.55 -3.82 1.04
C SER A 253 -7.35 -5.00 0.10
N GLN A 254 -7.11 -4.74 -1.18
CA GLN A 254 -6.90 -5.79 -2.17
C GLN A 254 -5.62 -6.58 -1.88
N GLY A 255 -4.53 -5.90 -1.53
CA GLY A 255 -3.29 -6.56 -1.15
C GLY A 255 -3.47 -7.48 0.07
N ALA A 256 -3.96 -6.93 1.19
CA ALA A 256 -3.97 -7.60 2.48
C ALA A 256 -5.11 -8.62 2.69
N ASP A 257 -6.27 -8.40 2.06
CA ASP A 257 -7.51 -9.16 2.31
C ASP A 257 -8.01 -9.97 1.11
N ASP A 258 -7.42 -9.83 -0.09
CA ASP A 258 -7.78 -10.64 -1.26
C ASP A 258 -6.56 -11.40 -1.81
N TYR A 259 -5.54 -10.69 -2.28
CA TYR A 259 -4.43 -11.30 -3.03
C TYR A 259 -3.41 -12.04 -2.15
N LEU A 260 -3.09 -11.49 -0.97
CA LEU A 260 -2.16 -12.11 -0.01
C LEU A 260 -2.89 -12.82 1.14
N ASP A 261 -4.21 -12.92 1.07
CA ASP A 261 -4.99 -13.64 2.05
C ASP A 261 -5.01 -15.16 1.76
N ASN A 262 -5.36 -15.94 2.77
CA ASN A 262 -5.44 -17.40 2.70
C ASN A 262 -6.64 -17.97 3.45
N THR A 263 -7.73 -17.20 3.58
CA THR A 263 -8.95 -17.68 4.26
C THR A 263 -9.86 -18.50 3.32
N ASP A 264 -10.01 -18.05 2.08
CA ASP A 264 -10.93 -18.66 1.11
C ASP A 264 -10.23 -19.67 0.18
N GLU A 265 -10.77 -20.88 0.10
CA GLU A 265 -10.25 -21.96 -0.76
C GLU A 265 -10.20 -21.51 -2.24
N GLY A 266 -9.04 -21.68 -2.87
CA GLY A 266 -8.84 -21.30 -4.29
C GLY A 266 -8.70 -19.79 -4.51
N LYS A 267 -8.44 -19.00 -3.47
CA LYS A 267 -8.10 -17.57 -3.54
C LYS A 267 -6.75 -17.26 -2.90
N GLY A 268 -6.23 -16.07 -3.22
CA GLY A 268 -4.99 -15.54 -2.67
C GLY A 268 -3.86 -16.56 -2.68
N LEU A 269 -3.27 -16.82 -1.51
CA LEU A 269 -2.15 -17.75 -1.35
C LEU A 269 -2.54 -19.23 -1.55
N LEU A 270 -3.84 -19.57 -1.49
CA LEU A 270 -4.35 -20.94 -1.66
C LEU A 270 -4.60 -21.31 -3.14
N THR A 271 -4.10 -20.51 -4.07
CA THR A 271 -4.22 -20.78 -5.51
C THR A 271 -3.12 -21.69 -6.04
N ASP A 272 -3.35 -22.26 -7.23
CA ASP A 272 -2.43 -23.23 -7.85
C ASP A 272 -1.08 -22.59 -8.23
N ASN A 273 -0.01 -23.34 -7.95
CA ASN A 273 1.37 -23.02 -8.35
C ASN A 273 2.02 -24.09 -9.24
N GLU A 274 1.24 -25.06 -9.72
CA GLU A 274 1.75 -26.15 -10.55
C GLU A 274 1.55 -25.87 -12.05
N THR A 275 0.43 -25.25 -12.42
CA THR A 275 0.04 -25.04 -13.80
C THR A 275 -0.02 -23.56 -14.17
N ALA A 276 0.42 -23.26 -15.38
CA ALA A 276 0.23 -21.93 -15.95
C ALA A 276 -1.27 -21.65 -16.12
N VAL A 277 -1.68 -20.43 -15.82
CA VAL A 277 -3.00 -19.92 -16.22
C VAL A 277 -3.09 -19.95 -17.75
N ASP A 278 -4.25 -20.32 -18.30
CA ASP A 278 -4.42 -20.53 -19.74
C ASP A 278 -4.00 -19.29 -20.55
N GLY A 279 -3.01 -19.48 -21.44
CA GLY A 279 -2.43 -18.42 -22.26
C GLY A 279 -1.58 -17.40 -21.50
N LYS A 280 -1.08 -17.72 -20.31
CA LYS A 280 -0.23 -16.86 -19.47
C LYS A 280 1.11 -17.51 -19.15
N ALA A 281 2.07 -16.65 -18.82
CA ALA A 281 3.44 -17.04 -18.45
C ALA A 281 3.60 -17.41 -16.96
N TYR A 282 2.51 -17.44 -16.20
CA TYR A 282 2.54 -17.52 -14.74
C TYR A 282 1.47 -18.46 -14.20
N THR A 283 1.68 -18.96 -12.98
CA THR A 283 0.67 -19.67 -12.20
C THR A 283 -0.29 -18.70 -11.53
N ALA A 284 -1.40 -19.22 -10.98
CA ALA A 284 -2.34 -18.38 -10.25
C ALA A 284 -1.72 -17.79 -8.98
N LEU A 285 -0.89 -18.56 -8.26
CA LEU A 285 -0.20 -18.09 -7.07
C LEU A 285 0.86 -17.02 -7.37
N GLU A 286 1.65 -17.22 -8.43
CA GLU A 286 2.61 -16.22 -8.92
C GLU A 286 1.91 -14.90 -9.21
N HIS A 287 0.79 -14.95 -9.93
CA HIS A 287 0.00 -13.77 -10.27
C HIS A 287 -0.60 -13.08 -9.05
N ASN A 288 -1.21 -13.81 -8.12
CA ASN A 288 -1.80 -13.21 -6.93
C ASN A 288 -0.74 -12.50 -6.08
N TRP A 289 0.44 -13.10 -5.92
CA TRP A 289 1.53 -12.46 -5.20
C TRP A 289 2.01 -11.19 -5.92
N ASP A 290 2.16 -11.25 -7.24
CA ASP A 290 2.51 -10.11 -8.09
C ASP A 290 1.47 -8.97 -8.02
N GLU A 291 0.17 -9.30 -7.96
CA GLU A 291 -0.91 -8.32 -7.78
C GLU A 291 -0.87 -7.67 -6.39
N GLY A 292 -0.51 -8.43 -5.34
CA GLY A 292 -0.24 -7.87 -4.00
C GLY A 292 0.91 -6.86 -4.01
N PHE A 293 2.05 -7.23 -4.60
CA PHE A 293 3.20 -6.35 -4.78
C PHE A 293 2.86 -5.10 -5.60
N GLY A 294 2.12 -5.25 -6.71
CA GLY A 294 1.70 -4.14 -7.55
C GLY A 294 0.83 -3.10 -6.83
N TYR A 295 0.03 -3.51 -5.84
CA TYR A 295 -0.73 -2.56 -5.02
C TYR A 295 0.11 -1.88 -3.94
N PHE A 296 1.14 -2.52 -3.40
CA PHE A 296 2.13 -1.83 -2.56
C PHE A 296 2.79 -0.68 -3.33
N GLY A 297 3.06 -0.93 -4.62
CA GLY A 297 3.38 0.10 -5.60
C GLY A 297 4.86 0.44 -5.71
N ALA A 298 5.75 -0.41 -5.21
CA ALA A 298 7.20 -0.19 -5.37
C ALA A 298 7.66 -0.44 -6.81
N ALA A 299 8.69 0.30 -7.24
CA ALA A 299 9.44 -0.02 -8.46
C ALA A 299 10.10 -1.39 -8.33
N ARG A 300 10.36 -2.07 -9.45
CA ARG A 300 10.99 -3.40 -9.45
C ARG A 300 12.43 -3.39 -8.96
N ASN A 301 13.08 -2.24 -8.90
CA ASN A 301 14.43 -2.08 -8.35
C ASN A 301 14.41 -1.22 -7.08
N TYR A 302 13.41 -1.39 -6.22
CA TYR A 302 13.15 -0.49 -5.09
C TYR A 302 14.36 -0.27 -4.17
N LEU A 303 15.12 -1.34 -3.91
CA LEU A 303 16.35 -1.29 -3.10
C LEU A 303 17.54 -0.60 -3.80
N ALA A 304 17.39 -0.18 -5.06
CA ALA A 304 18.39 0.66 -5.74
C ALA A 304 18.26 2.14 -5.36
N TYR A 305 17.18 2.54 -4.68
CA TYR A 305 16.92 3.90 -4.24
C TYR A 305 17.21 4.04 -2.75
N THR A 306 17.60 5.25 -2.35
CA THR A 306 17.53 5.69 -0.95
C THR A 306 16.12 6.17 -0.60
N ASP A 307 15.79 6.26 0.69
CA ASP A 307 14.49 6.80 1.11
C ASP A 307 14.29 8.27 0.68
N ASP A 308 15.36 9.06 0.65
CA ASP A 308 15.33 10.43 0.13
C ASP A 308 14.97 10.47 -1.37
N GLU A 309 15.44 9.50 -2.14
CA GLU A 309 15.17 9.37 -3.58
C GLU A 309 13.73 8.92 -3.83
N ILE A 310 13.26 7.88 -3.14
CA ILE A 310 11.87 7.41 -3.24
C ILE A 310 10.90 8.53 -2.83
N ALA A 311 11.22 9.29 -1.78
CA ALA A 311 10.38 10.40 -1.31
C ALA A 311 10.45 11.65 -2.20
N GLY A 312 11.38 11.72 -3.16
CA GLY A 312 11.65 12.90 -3.98
C GLY A 312 12.14 14.10 -3.15
N LYS A 313 12.97 13.83 -2.13
CA LYS A 313 13.46 14.81 -1.15
C LYS A 313 14.99 14.96 -1.15
N GLY A 314 15.71 14.21 -1.97
CA GLY A 314 17.16 14.30 -2.09
C GLY A 314 17.75 13.15 -2.91
N GLY A 315 19.08 13.00 -2.85
CA GLY A 315 19.82 11.97 -3.56
C GLY A 315 20.15 12.32 -5.01
N ARG A 316 20.21 11.30 -5.87
CA ARG A 316 20.53 11.43 -7.30
C ARG A 316 19.35 12.02 -8.08
N ASP A 317 19.63 12.98 -8.96
CA ASP A 317 18.61 13.70 -9.73
C ASP A 317 17.77 12.76 -10.62
N GLU A 318 18.37 11.65 -11.08
CA GLU A 318 17.72 10.66 -11.93
C GLU A 318 16.91 9.59 -11.17
N TYR A 319 16.88 9.61 -9.83
CA TYR A 319 16.17 8.65 -8.95
C TYR A 319 15.03 9.30 -8.15
N GLN A 320 14.41 10.38 -8.63
CA GLN A 320 13.39 11.12 -7.87
C GLN A 320 12.00 10.44 -7.96
N GLY A 321 11.80 9.42 -7.12
CA GLY A 321 10.58 8.59 -7.08
C GLY A 321 10.44 7.62 -8.25
N ALA A 322 11.28 7.75 -9.28
CA ALA A 322 11.35 6.87 -10.45
C ALA A 322 12.73 6.96 -11.09
N HIS A 323 13.11 5.94 -11.88
CA HIS A 323 14.38 5.87 -12.58
C HIS A 323 14.30 5.02 -13.85
N ASP A 324 14.75 5.57 -14.98
CA ASP A 324 14.91 4.88 -16.27
C ASP A 324 16.06 3.86 -16.13
N THR A 325 15.68 2.66 -15.72
CA THR A 325 16.59 1.60 -15.27
C THR A 325 17.14 0.83 -16.46
N ASP A 326 16.34 0.66 -17.52
CA ASP A 326 16.77 0.00 -18.75
C ASP A 326 17.47 0.96 -19.76
N GLY A 327 17.41 2.27 -19.52
CA GLY A 327 18.11 3.29 -20.29
C GLY A 327 17.46 3.57 -21.65
N ASP A 328 16.17 3.28 -21.82
CA ASP A 328 15.43 3.49 -23.07
C ASP A 328 15.04 4.96 -23.33
N GLY A 329 15.28 5.84 -22.34
CA GLY A 329 14.99 7.26 -22.39
C GLY A 329 13.59 7.63 -21.90
N SER A 330 12.86 6.69 -21.30
CA SER A 330 11.53 6.89 -20.72
C SER A 330 11.36 6.15 -19.40
N ILE A 331 10.40 6.58 -18.57
CA ILE A 331 10.01 5.85 -17.36
C ILE A 331 8.87 4.89 -17.69
N ASP A 332 9.06 3.59 -17.50
CA ASP A 332 7.98 2.61 -17.50
C ASP A 332 7.25 2.63 -16.15
N LEU A 333 6.02 3.14 -16.16
CA LEU A 333 5.20 3.32 -14.97
C LEU A 333 4.89 2.02 -14.22
N VAL A 334 5.01 0.86 -14.88
CA VAL A 334 4.77 -0.45 -14.27
C VAL A 334 6.00 -0.97 -13.51
N SER A 335 7.21 -0.71 -14.00
CA SER A 335 8.43 -1.30 -13.43
C SER A 335 9.37 -0.31 -12.75
N GLU A 336 9.29 0.98 -13.07
CA GLU A 336 10.34 1.96 -12.76
C GLU A 336 9.86 3.14 -11.92
N PHE A 337 8.60 3.12 -11.48
CA PHE A 337 7.96 4.21 -10.75
C PHE A 337 7.44 3.74 -9.39
N ASN A 338 7.69 4.54 -8.35
CA ASN A 338 7.18 4.29 -7.00
C ASN A 338 5.85 4.99 -6.76
N TRP A 339 4.84 4.21 -6.41
CA TRP A 339 3.44 4.60 -6.24
C TRP A 339 2.98 4.49 -4.79
N GLY A 340 1.96 5.29 -4.46
CA GLY A 340 1.13 5.08 -3.27
C GLY A 340 1.93 4.89 -1.99
N HIS A 341 1.67 3.78 -1.32
CA HIS A 341 2.18 3.50 0.02
C HIS A 341 3.68 3.14 0.06
N SER A 342 4.28 2.66 -1.03
CA SER A 342 5.75 2.53 -1.09
C SER A 342 6.44 3.88 -0.82
N VAL A 343 5.97 4.95 -1.46
CA VAL A 343 6.48 6.31 -1.23
C VAL A 343 6.22 6.79 0.20
N ASN A 344 5.13 6.34 0.83
CA ASN A 344 4.87 6.63 2.24
C ASN A 344 5.87 5.95 3.17
N ALA A 345 6.25 4.68 2.91
CA ALA A 345 7.28 3.97 3.67
C ALA A 345 8.58 4.78 3.70
N ALA A 346 9.09 5.15 2.52
CA ALA A 346 10.32 5.96 2.41
C ALA A 346 10.20 7.29 3.16
N LYS A 347 9.07 7.99 3.04
CA LYS A 347 8.88 9.25 3.78
C LYS A 347 8.96 9.08 5.29
N ARG A 348 8.60 7.91 5.83
CA ARG A 348 8.60 7.63 7.27
C ARG A 348 9.93 7.09 7.78
N ASP A 349 10.69 6.40 6.93
CA ASP A 349 12.04 5.95 7.27
C ASP A 349 13.06 7.10 7.29
N ARG A 350 12.83 8.17 6.50
CA ARG A 350 13.71 9.35 6.44
C ARG A 350 14.02 9.97 7.79
N GLY A 351 15.19 9.65 8.34
CA GLY A 351 15.70 10.20 9.60
C GLY A 351 15.10 9.58 10.87
N HIS A 352 14.49 8.41 10.74
CA HIS A 352 13.80 7.69 11.82
C HIS A 352 14.38 6.27 11.97
N SER A 353 13.95 5.52 12.98
CA SER A 353 14.53 4.20 13.28
C SER A 353 13.93 3.05 12.46
N THR A 354 12.83 3.30 11.75
CA THR A 354 12.18 2.31 10.90
C THR A 354 12.90 2.12 9.57
N ASP A 355 12.74 0.94 8.97
CA ASP A 355 13.20 0.61 7.61
C ASP A 355 12.07 -0.12 6.85
N LEU A 356 10.91 0.53 6.78
CA LEU A 356 9.68 -0.01 6.20
C LEU A 356 9.81 -0.23 4.68
N THR A 357 10.66 0.55 4.00
CA THR A 357 10.98 0.34 2.59
C THR A 357 11.62 -1.01 2.36
N THR A 358 12.72 -1.30 3.07
CA THR A 358 13.44 -2.57 2.94
C THR A 358 12.61 -3.72 3.47
N GLU A 359 11.99 -3.57 4.64
CA GLU A 359 11.25 -4.64 5.31
C GLU A 359 10.08 -5.15 4.46
N ALA A 360 9.26 -4.25 3.89
CA ALA A 360 8.16 -4.64 3.01
C ALA A 360 8.65 -5.28 1.71
N TYR A 361 9.60 -4.64 1.03
CA TYR A 361 10.04 -5.07 -0.28
C TYR A 361 10.84 -6.38 -0.24
N ALA A 362 11.72 -6.54 0.74
CA ALA A 362 12.48 -7.77 0.92
C ALA A 362 11.56 -8.97 1.14
N ALA A 363 10.48 -8.79 1.91
CA ALA A 363 9.48 -9.83 2.13
C ALA A 363 8.70 -10.17 0.85
N PHE A 364 8.29 -9.17 0.06
CA PHE A 364 7.68 -9.40 -1.26
C PHE A 364 8.62 -10.16 -2.21
N LEU A 365 9.89 -9.75 -2.29
CA LEU A 365 10.89 -10.39 -3.15
C LEU A 365 11.12 -11.84 -2.74
N GLN A 366 11.30 -12.10 -1.44
CA GLN A 366 11.56 -13.44 -0.90
C GLN A 366 10.35 -14.37 -1.07
N GLY A 367 9.14 -13.92 -0.77
CA GLY A 367 7.95 -14.74 -0.99
C GLY A 367 7.74 -15.07 -2.47
N ARG A 368 8.00 -14.14 -3.39
CA ARG A 368 7.93 -14.42 -4.83
C ARG A 368 9.00 -15.40 -5.29
N ALA A 369 10.21 -15.31 -4.74
CA ALA A 369 11.29 -16.25 -5.01
C ALA A 369 10.98 -17.66 -4.49
N LEU A 370 10.36 -17.77 -3.30
CA LEU A 370 9.89 -19.05 -2.76
C LEU A 370 8.83 -19.69 -3.67
N ILE A 371 7.83 -18.92 -4.12
CA ILE A 371 6.80 -19.39 -5.06
C ILE A 371 7.44 -19.88 -6.38
N ALA A 372 8.36 -19.10 -6.95
CA ALA A 372 9.01 -19.43 -8.21
C ALA A 372 9.89 -20.69 -8.12
N SER A 373 10.66 -20.82 -7.04
CA SER A 373 11.59 -21.93 -6.82
C SER A 373 10.90 -23.25 -6.45
N ALA A 374 9.69 -23.19 -5.87
CA ALA A 374 8.94 -24.38 -5.48
C ALA A 374 8.66 -25.32 -6.66
N GLY A 375 8.49 -24.78 -7.88
CA GLY A 375 8.29 -25.60 -9.09
C GLY A 375 6.95 -26.34 -9.18
N ALA A 376 6.16 -26.37 -8.11
CA ALA A 376 4.87 -27.01 -7.96
C ALA A 376 4.07 -26.34 -6.82
N ASN A 377 2.92 -26.92 -6.46
CA ASN A 377 2.17 -26.53 -5.26
C ASN A 377 3.04 -26.64 -4.00
N LEU A 378 2.95 -25.62 -3.14
CA LEU A 378 3.77 -25.50 -1.93
C LEU A 378 3.40 -26.63 -0.96
N ASN A 379 4.41 -27.22 -0.33
CA ASN A 379 4.19 -28.11 0.81
C ASN A 379 3.90 -27.29 2.09
N GLU A 380 3.56 -27.98 3.19
CA GLU A 380 3.18 -27.33 4.46
C GLU A 380 4.26 -26.39 5.00
N ASP A 381 5.55 -26.79 4.94
CA ASP A 381 6.66 -25.98 5.44
C ASP A 381 6.88 -24.74 4.54
N GLN A 382 6.85 -24.91 3.22
CA GLN A 382 6.96 -23.79 2.26
C GLN A 382 5.79 -22.83 2.38
N PHE A 383 4.58 -23.36 2.60
CA PHE A 383 3.40 -22.51 2.77
C PHE A 383 3.51 -21.68 4.04
N ALA A 384 3.93 -22.29 5.16
CA ALA A 384 4.17 -21.58 6.41
C ALA A 384 5.27 -20.49 6.26
N GLU A 385 6.31 -20.76 5.47
CA GLU A 385 7.34 -19.76 5.14
C GLU A 385 6.76 -18.61 4.31
N LEU A 386 5.93 -18.91 3.30
CA LEU A 386 5.24 -17.89 2.50
C LEU A 386 4.32 -17.01 3.36
N GLU A 387 3.62 -17.59 4.33
CA GLU A 387 2.82 -16.84 5.30
C GLU A 387 3.65 -15.87 6.12
N GLY A 388 4.86 -16.27 6.53
CA GLY A 388 5.79 -15.39 7.24
C GLY A 388 6.24 -14.19 6.40
N TYR A 389 6.56 -14.41 5.12
CA TYR A 389 6.86 -13.31 4.19
C TYR A 389 5.65 -12.40 3.98
N ARG A 390 4.45 -12.98 3.83
CA ARG A 390 3.21 -12.20 3.71
C ARG A 390 2.96 -11.34 4.95
N ASP A 391 3.09 -11.91 6.14
CA ASP A 391 2.86 -11.20 7.40
C ASP A 391 3.85 -10.04 7.55
N THR A 392 5.12 -10.25 7.21
CA THR A 392 6.16 -9.21 7.23
C THR A 392 5.84 -8.08 6.24
N ALA A 393 5.52 -8.44 4.99
CA ALA A 393 5.21 -7.47 3.94
C ALA A 393 3.99 -6.60 4.28
N VAL A 394 2.90 -7.25 4.72
CA VAL A 394 1.64 -6.57 5.07
C VAL A 394 1.81 -5.73 6.33
N LEU A 395 2.55 -6.20 7.34
CA LEU A 395 2.80 -5.43 8.56
C LEU A 395 3.65 -4.18 8.28
N ALA A 396 4.74 -4.30 7.53
CA ALA A 396 5.58 -3.16 7.16
C ALA A 396 4.78 -2.14 6.32
N TRP A 397 3.94 -2.61 5.39
CA TRP A 397 3.03 -1.76 4.64
C TRP A 397 2.03 -1.04 5.56
N GLU A 398 1.36 -1.75 6.47
CA GLU A 398 0.42 -1.10 7.39
C GLU A 398 1.12 -0.12 8.34
N LYS A 399 2.32 -0.45 8.82
CA LYS A 399 3.17 0.47 9.59
C LYS A 399 3.51 1.73 8.80
N ALA A 400 3.75 1.65 7.49
CA ALA A 400 3.98 2.84 6.66
C ALA A 400 2.74 3.76 6.59
N ILE A 401 1.54 3.17 6.54
CA ILE A 401 0.28 3.91 6.64
C ILE A 401 0.14 4.51 8.04
N ALA A 402 0.39 3.73 9.09
CA ALA A 402 0.23 4.15 10.48
C ALA A 402 1.20 5.26 10.90
N ALA A 403 2.48 5.15 10.54
CA ALA A 403 3.47 6.21 10.75
C ALA A 403 3.11 7.48 9.95
N THR A 404 2.51 7.33 8.77
CA THR A 404 1.95 8.48 8.01
C THR A 404 0.75 9.11 8.74
N VAL A 405 -0.11 8.32 9.37
CA VAL A 405 -1.21 8.85 10.21
C VAL A 405 -0.63 9.60 11.42
N VAL A 406 0.37 9.06 12.10
CA VAL A 406 1.05 9.73 13.23
C VAL A 406 1.66 11.06 12.81
N HIS A 407 2.35 11.10 11.65
CA HIS A 407 2.84 12.34 11.05
C HIS A 407 1.73 13.39 10.91
N TYR A 408 0.60 13.02 10.32
CA TYR A 408 -0.49 13.98 10.13
C TYR A 408 -1.25 14.31 11.42
N ILE A 409 -1.21 13.46 12.46
CA ILE A 409 -1.64 13.87 13.80
C ILE A 409 -0.74 15.00 14.32
N ASN A 410 0.58 14.86 14.18
CA ASN A 410 1.55 15.87 14.61
C ASN A 410 1.36 17.19 13.85
N ASP A 411 1.22 17.12 12.52
CA ASP A 411 0.98 18.29 11.68
C ASP A 411 -0.35 18.98 12.03
N THR A 412 -1.44 18.20 12.21
CA THR A 412 -2.74 18.75 12.62
C THR A 412 -2.64 19.46 13.98
N ILE A 413 -1.95 18.87 14.96
CA ILE A 413 -1.70 19.53 16.26
C ILE A 413 -0.84 20.79 16.07
N GLY A 414 0.17 20.75 15.19
CA GLY A 414 0.99 21.89 14.84
C GLY A 414 0.17 23.05 14.26
N ASP A 415 -0.76 22.74 13.36
CA ASP A 415 -1.69 23.72 12.79
C ASP A 415 -2.61 24.31 13.87
N MET A 416 -3.12 23.48 14.79
CA MET A 416 -3.92 23.96 15.91
C MET A 416 -3.14 24.89 16.85
N ASP A 417 -1.83 24.67 17.00
CA ASP A 417 -0.94 25.42 17.90
C ASP A 417 -0.31 26.65 17.25
N SER A 418 -0.53 26.88 15.95
CA SER A 418 0.06 27.96 15.14
C SER A 418 -0.35 29.39 15.58
N GLY A 419 -1.45 29.54 16.32
CA GLY A 419 -1.89 30.82 16.87
C GLY A 419 -2.23 31.86 15.78
N ASP A 420 -1.49 32.97 15.74
CA ASP A 420 -1.70 34.05 14.77
C ASP A 420 -1.29 33.64 13.34
N ASP A 421 -0.44 32.61 13.19
CA ASP A 421 0.01 32.08 11.89
C ASP A 421 -0.92 30.99 11.34
N TYR A 422 -2.13 30.84 11.90
CA TYR A 422 -3.10 29.83 11.52
C TYR A 422 -3.53 29.93 10.05
N ASP A 423 -3.38 28.81 9.33
CA ASP A 423 -3.84 28.65 7.95
C ASP A 423 -4.93 27.57 7.87
N PHE A 424 -6.14 27.97 7.47
CA PHE A 424 -7.30 27.09 7.44
C PHE A 424 -7.16 25.96 6.43
N GLU A 425 -6.62 26.24 5.24
CA GLU A 425 -6.49 25.21 4.19
C GLU A 425 -5.46 24.16 4.58
N THR A 426 -4.34 24.57 5.18
CA THR A 426 -3.30 23.67 5.69
C THR A 426 -3.85 22.76 6.79
N HIS A 427 -4.56 23.31 7.79
CA HIS A 427 -5.20 22.51 8.83
C HIS A 427 -6.23 21.52 8.26
N ALA A 428 -7.09 21.99 7.35
CA ALA A 428 -8.09 21.13 6.72
C ALA A 428 -7.44 20.00 5.90
N LYS A 429 -6.35 20.31 5.20
CA LYS A 429 -5.57 19.34 4.43
C LYS A 429 -4.94 18.29 5.34
N HIS A 430 -4.15 18.69 6.35
CA HIS A 430 -3.46 17.74 7.22
C HIS A 430 -4.44 16.84 7.99
N TRP A 431 -5.54 17.39 8.51
CA TRP A 431 -6.59 16.59 9.14
C TRP A 431 -7.21 15.57 8.17
N SER A 432 -7.42 15.98 6.92
CA SER A 432 -8.02 15.13 5.89
C SER A 432 -7.07 14.03 5.42
N GLU A 433 -5.77 14.31 5.33
CA GLU A 433 -4.75 13.29 5.06
C GLU A 433 -4.65 12.29 6.22
N MET A 434 -4.63 12.77 7.48
CA MET A 434 -4.70 11.92 8.69
C MET A 434 -5.92 10.99 8.65
N LYS A 435 -7.11 11.58 8.48
CA LYS A 435 -8.37 10.84 8.57
C LYS A 435 -8.53 9.83 7.43
N GLY A 436 -8.17 10.23 6.20
CA GLY A 436 -8.29 9.36 5.02
C GLY A 436 -7.37 8.14 5.10
N PHE A 437 -6.12 8.30 5.54
CA PHE A 437 -5.21 7.16 5.74
C PHE A 437 -5.64 6.27 6.91
N ALA A 438 -6.08 6.87 8.03
CA ALA A 438 -6.43 6.11 9.23
C ALA A 438 -7.59 5.13 9.02
N LEU A 439 -8.51 5.43 8.08
CA LEU A 439 -9.60 4.51 7.75
C LEU A 439 -9.11 3.19 7.14
N SER A 440 -7.83 3.07 6.73
CA SER A 440 -7.30 1.91 6.03
C SER A 440 -7.13 0.68 6.91
N PHE A 441 -6.89 0.84 8.21
CA PHE A 441 -6.50 -0.27 9.10
C PHE A 441 -7.58 -1.35 9.19
N GLN A 442 -8.85 -0.97 9.09
CA GLN A 442 -9.96 -1.93 9.12
C GLN A 442 -9.94 -2.93 7.96
N PHE A 443 -9.23 -2.63 6.85
CA PHE A 443 -9.17 -3.48 5.66
C PHE A 443 -8.12 -4.60 5.76
N ASN A 444 -7.34 -4.69 6.85
CA ASN A 444 -6.43 -5.81 7.07
C ASN A 444 -7.03 -6.77 8.12
N PRO A 445 -7.35 -8.03 7.77
CA PRO A 445 -7.83 -9.03 8.74
C PRO A 445 -6.79 -9.38 9.82
N ARG A 446 -5.53 -9.02 9.61
CA ARG A 446 -4.38 -9.24 10.51
C ARG A 446 -3.85 -7.92 11.10
N SER A 447 -4.64 -6.86 11.14
CA SER A 447 -4.21 -5.56 11.67
C SER A 447 -3.75 -5.68 13.14
N PRO A 448 -2.64 -5.03 13.54
CA PRO A 448 -2.26 -4.86 14.95
C PRO A 448 -3.26 -4.03 15.76
N VAL A 449 -4.09 -3.22 15.09
CA VAL A 449 -5.12 -2.39 15.73
C VAL A 449 -6.41 -3.19 15.84
N SER A 450 -6.87 -3.47 17.06
CA SER A 450 -8.16 -4.13 17.27
C SER A 450 -9.33 -3.24 16.84
N ASP A 451 -10.48 -3.83 16.52
CA ASP A 451 -11.69 -3.09 16.14
C ASP A 451 -12.10 -2.06 17.22
N GLU A 452 -11.90 -2.37 18.51
CA GLU A 452 -12.18 -1.43 19.60
C GLU A 452 -11.24 -0.23 19.60
N VAL A 453 -9.92 -0.47 19.43
CA VAL A 453 -8.94 0.61 19.35
C VAL A 453 -9.16 1.44 18.10
N PHE A 454 -9.47 0.81 16.97
CA PHE A 454 -9.82 1.47 15.72
C PHE A 454 -11.00 2.43 15.89
N ALA A 455 -12.10 1.95 16.48
CA ALA A 455 -13.28 2.76 16.76
C ALA A 455 -12.98 3.91 17.74
N GLN A 456 -12.15 3.67 18.76
CA GLN A 456 -11.71 4.70 19.70
C GLN A 456 -10.89 5.80 19.01
N VAL A 457 -9.88 5.42 18.23
CA VAL A 457 -9.04 6.36 17.47
C VAL A 457 -9.90 7.24 16.56
N HIS A 458 -10.86 6.66 15.84
CA HIS A 458 -11.73 7.45 14.98
C HIS A 458 -12.75 8.31 15.73
N THR A 459 -13.15 7.92 16.95
CA THR A 459 -13.93 8.78 17.84
C THR A 459 -13.13 10.02 18.23
N LEU A 460 -11.85 9.85 18.55
CA LEU A 460 -10.93 10.94 18.91
C LEU A 460 -10.63 11.86 17.72
N PHE A 461 -10.52 11.31 16.50
CA PHE A 461 -10.36 12.11 15.28
C PHE A 461 -11.62 12.87 14.87
N GLY A 462 -12.80 12.37 15.23
CA GLY A 462 -14.08 12.91 14.75
C GLY A 462 -14.26 12.77 13.24
N THR A 463 -15.26 13.48 12.70
CA THR A 463 -15.56 13.58 11.26
C THR A 463 -15.23 14.96 10.67
N ALA A 464 -14.68 15.86 11.49
CA ALA A 464 -14.15 17.18 11.13
C ALA A 464 -13.07 17.57 12.15
N PRO A 465 -12.09 18.42 11.79
CA PRO A 465 -11.20 19.02 12.78
C PRO A 465 -11.95 20.00 13.68
N ALA A 466 -11.49 20.17 14.92
CA ALA A 466 -11.92 21.32 15.73
C ALA A 466 -11.19 22.58 15.25
N LEU A 467 -11.95 23.57 14.76
CA LEU A 467 -11.39 24.83 14.26
C LEU A 467 -11.18 25.86 15.40
N PRO A 468 -10.30 26.87 15.23
CA PRO A 468 -10.11 27.92 16.22
C PRO A 468 -11.44 28.56 16.65
N GLY A 469 -11.65 28.65 17.96
CA GLY A 469 -12.90 29.16 18.55
C GLY A 469 -13.97 28.10 18.85
N ALA A 470 -13.78 26.84 18.43
CA ALA A 470 -14.64 25.74 18.87
C ALA A 470 -14.53 25.49 20.38
N GLU A 471 -15.66 25.21 21.05
CA GLU A 471 -15.68 25.00 22.51
C GLU A 471 -14.81 23.82 22.96
N ASN A 472 -14.73 22.78 22.14
CA ASN A 472 -13.95 21.56 22.39
C ASN A 472 -12.53 21.61 21.81
N PHE A 473 -12.02 22.75 21.34
CA PHE A 473 -10.73 22.84 20.64
C PHE A 473 -9.55 22.20 21.41
N MET A 474 -9.41 22.53 22.71
CA MET A 474 -8.33 21.97 23.55
C MET A 474 -8.56 20.50 23.94
N GLU A 475 -9.82 20.10 24.09
CA GLU A 475 -10.18 18.69 24.35
C GLU A 475 -9.86 17.84 23.13
N TYR A 476 -10.22 18.31 21.93
CA TYR A 476 -9.92 17.69 20.65
C TYR A 476 -8.41 17.49 20.45
N ARG A 477 -7.61 18.54 20.69
CA ARG A 477 -6.15 18.45 20.65
C ARG A 477 -5.61 17.38 21.60
N THR A 478 -6.18 17.27 22.80
CA THR A 478 -5.79 16.22 23.77
C THR A 478 -6.18 14.83 23.26
N GLY A 479 -7.35 14.70 22.64
CA GLY A 479 -7.79 13.47 22.00
C GLY A 479 -6.89 13.02 20.84
N LEU A 480 -6.37 13.97 20.04
CA LEU A 480 -5.39 13.65 19.01
C LEU A 480 -4.10 13.05 19.59
N LEU A 481 -3.59 13.59 20.71
CA LEU A 481 -2.44 13.01 21.41
C LEU A 481 -2.74 11.61 21.97
N GLU A 482 -3.96 11.38 22.47
CA GLU A 482 -4.39 10.04 22.91
C GLU A 482 -4.46 9.06 21.73
N ALA A 483 -5.03 9.47 20.60
CA ALA A 483 -5.08 8.66 19.38
C ALA A 483 -3.68 8.31 18.88
N ARG A 484 -2.75 9.28 18.90
CA ARG A 484 -1.33 9.07 18.57
C ARG A 484 -0.71 8.00 19.47
N ALA A 485 -0.96 8.06 20.77
CA ALA A 485 -0.43 7.10 21.73
C ALA A 485 -1.02 5.68 21.54
N LEU A 486 -2.31 5.58 21.21
CA LEU A 486 -2.96 4.30 20.91
C LEU A 486 -2.34 3.63 19.68
N LEU A 487 -2.15 4.39 18.59
CA LEU A 487 -1.51 3.89 17.38
C LEU A 487 -0.04 3.52 17.63
N ALA A 488 0.72 4.37 18.31
CA ALA A 488 2.11 4.08 18.68
C ALA A 488 2.23 2.78 19.49
N ALA A 489 1.32 2.53 20.43
CA ALA A 489 1.30 1.30 21.21
C ALA A 489 0.93 0.07 20.37
N ALA A 490 -0.06 0.19 19.47
CA ALA A 490 -0.52 -0.94 18.64
C ALA A 490 0.55 -1.42 17.65
N TYR A 491 1.34 -0.50 17.08
CA TYR A 491 2.40 -0.81 16.11
C TYR A 491 3.80 -0.89 16.74
N GLU A 492 3.90 -0.72 18.06
CA GLU A 492 5.16 -0.74 18.81
C GLU A 492 6.20 0.27 18.29
N PHE A 493 5.75 1.47 17.94
CA PHE A 493 6.64 2.52 17.43
C PHE A 493 7.51 3.14 18.53
N GLU A 494 8.76 3.43 18.17
CA GLU A 494 9.69 4.13 19.05
C GLU A 494 9.20 5.54 19.37
N THR A 495 9.31 5.93 20.65
CA THR A 495 8.79 7.23 21.11
C THR A 495 9.47 8.41 20.41
N ALA A 496 10.77 8.28 20.13
CA ALA A 496 11.52 9.32 19.43
C ALA A 496 10.94 9.59 18.03
N ASP A 497 10.58 8.53 17.31
CA ASP A 497 10.02 8.65 15.96
C ASP A 497 8.60 9.21 16.00
N VAL A 498 7.76 8.72 16.91
CA VAL A 498 6.38 9.20 17.10
C VAL A 498 6.32 10.70 17.38
N ASP A 499 7.29 11.23 18.12
CA ASP A 499 7.35 12.65 18.47
C ASP A 499 7.85 13.55 17.33
N THR A 500 8.58 13.01 16.34
CA THR A 500 9.20 13.80 15.25
C THR A 500 8.63 13.56 13.87
N TRP A 501 7.83 12.50 13.69
CA TRP A 501 7.23 12.19 12.40
C TRP A 501 6.39 13.32 11.84
#